data_AF-A0A6L9ZVJ5-F1
#
_entry.id   AF-A0A6L9ZVJ5-F1
#
_cell.length_a   1.000
_cell.length_b   1.000
_cell.length_c   1.000
_cell.angle_alpha   90.00
_cell.angle_beta   90.00
_cell.angle_gamma   90.00
#
_symmetry.space_group_name_H-M   'P 1'
#
loop_
_entity.id
_entity.type
_entity.pdbx_description
1 polymer ?
#
loop_
_entity_poly.entity_id
_entity_poly.type
_entity_poly.pdbx_seq_one_letter_code
_entity_poly.pdbx_strand_id
1 'polypeptide(L)' 'MLNMSMEEFKKSRLYQGIWEEGALSTKLRIVPLLLELGLTVEEIARRLELTVEQVQQAAQNNE' A
#
# COMPACT_ATOMS: atom_id res chain seq x y z
N MET A 1 -9.95 1.49 32.48
CA MET A 1 -8.97 1.01 31.48
C MET A 1 -9.74 0.19 30.47
N LEU A 2 -9.58 0.45 29.17
CA LEU A 2 -10.15 -0.42 28.13
C LEU A 2 -9.41 -1.77 28.21
N ASN A 3 -10.00 -2.75 28.89
CA ASN A 3 -9.57 -4.13 28.81
C ASN A 3 -10.14 -4.70 27.51
N MET A 4 -9.49 -4.41 26.39
CA MET A 4 -9.83 -4.96 25.08
C MET A 4 -8.76 -5.98 24.71
N SER A 5 -9.18 -7.16 24.28
CA SER A 5 -8.25 -8.18 23.77
C SER A 5 -7.64 -7.75 22.44
N MET A 6 -6.46 -8.29 22.11
CA MET A 6 -5.82 -8.01 20.81
C MET A 6 -6.68 -8.42 19.61
N GLU A 7 -7.47 -9.48 19.75
CA GLU A 7 -8.41 -9.94 18.72
C GLU A 7 -9.54 -8.92 18.49
N GLU A 8 -10.08 -8.33 19.55
CA GLU A 8 -11.10 -7.28 19.45
C GLU A 8 -10.52 -5.99 18.88
N PHE A 9 -9.29 -5.62 19.25
CA PHE A 9 -8.62 -4.45 18.71
C PHE A 9 -8.38 -4.58 17.19
N LYS A 10 -7.92 -5.74 16.72
CA LYS A 10 -7.73 -6.00 15.28
C LYS A 10 -9.03 -5.89 14.49
N LYS A 11 -10.19 -6.21 15.09
CA LYS A 11 -11.51 -6.06 14.45
C LYS A 11 -12.02 -4.62 14.45
N SER A 12 -11.39 -3.72 15.21
CA SER A 12 -11.81 -2.33 15.23
C SER A 12 -11.66 -1.68 13.85
N ARG A 13 -12.59 -0.79 13.51
CA ARG A 13 -12.54 -0.01 12.26
C ARG A 13 -11.25 0.81 12.16
N LEU A 14 -10.74 1.29 13.30
CA LEU A 14 -9.47 2.02 13.37
C LEU A 14 -8.29 1.14 12.93
N TYR A 15 -8.17 -0.08 13.49
CA TYR A 15 -7.08 -0.98 13.12
C TYR A 15 -7.15 -1.38 11.65
N GLN A 16 -8.34 -1.70 11.14
CA GLN A 16 -8.53 -2.06 9.72
C GLN A 16 -8.11 -0.91 8.80
N GLY A 17 -8.51 0.33 9.12
CA GLY A 17 -8.08 1.51 8.35
C GLY A 17 -6.56 1.70 8.37
N ILE A 18 -5.91 1.59 9.54
CA ILE A 18 -4.44 1.68 9.65
C ILE A 18 -3.76 0.56 8.83
N TRP A 19 -4.32 -0.64 8.85
CA TRP A 19 -3.80 -1.77 8.09
C TRP A 19 -3.91 -1.54 6.58
N GLU A 20 -5.07 -1.08 6.10
CA GLU A 20 -5.31 -0.74 4.70
C GLU A 20 -4.38 0.39 4.23
N GLU A 21 -4.25 1.46 5.01
CA GLU A 21 -3.34 2.58 4.71
C GLU A 21 -1.87 2.11 4.67
N GLY A 22 -1.44 1.28 5.62
CA GLY A 22 -0.09 0.73 5.66
C GLY A 22 0.21 -0.19 4.47
N ALA A 23 -0.76 -1.02 4.07
CA ALA A 23 -0.65 -1.88 2.90
C ALA A 23 -0.53 -1.04 1.61
N LEU A 24 -1.37 -0.02 1.45
CA LEU A 24 -1.30 0.90 0.31
C LEU A 24 0.03 1.66 0.27
N SER A 25 0.46 2.24 1.40
CA SER A 25 1.72 2.97 1.50
C SER A 25 2.92 2.08 1.13
N THR A 26 2.93 0.83 1.60
CA THR A 26 4.00 -0.11 1.27
C THR A 26 4.03 -0.46 -0.21
N LYS A 27 2.86 -0.72 -0.81
CA LYS A 27 2.73 -1.00 -2.25
C LYS A 27 3.25 0.18 -3.10
N LEU A 28 2.91 1.41 -2.74
CA LEU A 28 3.37 2.61 -3.45
C LEU A 28 4.88 2.84 -3.30
N ARG A 29 5.43 2.65 -2.11
CA ARG A 29 6.87 2.88 -1.82
C ARG A 29 7.80 1.96 -2.62
N ILE A 30 7.35 0.77 -3.00
CA ILE A 30 8.17 -0.17 -3.79
C ILE A 30 8.08 0.09 -5.30
N VAL A 31 7.18 0.96 -5.77
CA VAL A 31 6.97 1.23 -7.20
C VAL A 31 8.27 1.64 -7.92
N PRO A 32 9.09 2.59 -7.41
CA PRO A 32 10.33 2.97 -8.09
C PRO A 32 11.29 1.80 -8.31
N LEU A 33 11.46 0.94 -7.30
CA LEU A 33 12.31 -0.25 -7.41
C LEU A 33 11.78 -1.24 -8.45
N LEU A 34 10.47 -1.45 -8.53
CA LEU A 34 9.88 -2.36 -9.53
C LEU A 34 10.06 -1.84 -10.96
N LEU A 35 10.00 -0.52 -11.14
CA LEU A 35 10.32 0.13 -12.42
C LEU A 35 11.80 -0.04 -12.77
N GLU A 36 12.71 0.13 -11.81
CA GLU A 36 14.15 -0.12 -11.99
C GLU A 36 14.43 -1.57 -12.40
N LEU A 37 13.68 -2.52 -11.85
CA LEU A 37 13.73 -3.94 -12.22
C LEU A 37 13.04 -4.26 -13.56
N GLY A 38 12.51 -3.27 -14.26
CA GLY A 38 12.02 -3.38 -15.64
C GLY A 38 10.54 -3.76 -15.79
N LEU A 39 9.74 -3.73 -14.72
CA LEU A 39 8.29 -3.90 -14.84
C LEU A 39 7.64 -2.64 -15.44
N THR A 40 6.57 -2.81 -16.22
CA THR A 40 5.80 -1.64 -16.70
C THR A 40 4.83 -1.12 -15.66
N VAL A 41 4.39 0.14 -15.82
CA VAL A 41 3.37 0.78 -14.97
C VAL A 41 2.09 -0.07 -14.90
N GLU A 42 1.63 -0.62 -16.01
CA GLU A 42 0.42 -1.44 -16.12
C GLU A 42 0.59 -2.82 -15.48
N GLU A 43 1.79 -3.39 -15.52
CA GLU A 43 2.11 -4.63 -14.81
C GLU A 43 2.12 -4.43 -13.31
N ILE A 44 2.73 -3.35 -12.84
CA ILE A 44 2.76 -2.97 -11.42
C ILE A 44 1.35 -2.71 -10.91
N ALA A 45 0.55 -1.92 -11.64
CA ALA A 45 -0.84 -1.62 -11.29
C ALA A 45 -1.66 -2.90 -11.11
N ARG A 46 -1.61 -3.82 -12.09
CA ARG A 46 -2.33 -5.09 -12.00
C ARG A 46 -1.82 -5.99 -10.88
N ARG A 47 -0.51 -6.12 -10.70
CA ARG A 47 0.09 -7.03 -9.70
C ARG A 47 -0.07 -6.54 -8.27
N LEU A 48 -0.05 -5.23 -8.04
CA LEU A 48 -0.21 -4.64 -6.72
C LEU A 48 -1.64 -4.22 -6.41
N GLU A 49 -2.59 -4.44 -7.33
CA GLU A 49 -3.99 -4.01 -7.20
C GLU A 49 -4.09 -2.50 -6.95
N LEU A 50 -3.32 -1.74 -7.72
CA LEU A 50 -3.31 -0.27 -7.73
C LEU A 50 -3.93 0.22 -9.04
N THR A 51 -4.39 1.47 -9.06
CA THR A 51 -4.71 2.12 -10.33
C THR A 51 -3.43 2.54 -11.06
N VAL A 52 -3.52 2.71 -12.38
CA VAL A 52 -2.40 3.21 -13.19
C VAL A 52 -1.94 4.59 -12.69
N GLU A 53 -2.89 5.45 -12.33
CA GLU A 53 -2.62 6.79 -11.80
C GLU A 53 -1.83 6.72 -10.48
N GLN A 54 -2.19 5.82 -9.57
CA GLN A 54 -1.46 5.62 -8.32
C GLN A 54 0.00 5.21 -8.55
N VAL A 55 0.23 4.31 -9.51
CA VAL A 55 1.58 3.88 -9.89
C VAL A 55 2.37 5.02 -10.54
N GLN A 56 1.75 5.80 -11.43
CA GLN A 56 2.38 6.96 -12.06
C GLN A 56 2.78 8.03 -11.04
N GLN A 57 1.92 8.33 -10.06
CA GLN A 57 2.25 9.26 -8.99
C GLN A 57 3.41 8.74 -8.12
N ALA A 58 3.37 7.46 -7.75
CA ALA A 58 4.45 6.84 -6.97
C ALA A 58 5.79 6.80 -7.71
N ALA A 59 5.77 6.70 -9.05
CA ALA A 59 6.97 6.74 -9.89
C ALA A 59 7.65 8.13 -9.92
N GLN A 60 6.91 9.19 -9.62
CA GLN A 60 7.41 10.58 -9.65
C GLN A 60 8.06 11.00 -8.33
N ASN A 61 7.82 10.26 -7.24
CA ASN A 61 8.33 10.54 -5.91
C ASN A 61 9.70 9.88 -5.66
N ASN A 62 10.68 10.17 -6.51
CA ASN A 62 12.09 9.83 -6.23
C ASN A 62 12.68 10.92 -5.32
N GLU A 63 12.55 10.75 -4.00
CA GLU A 63 13.41 11.43 -3.01
C GLU A 63 14.69 10.62 -2.76
#